data_AF-A0A9J6BM55-F1
#
_entry.id   AF-A0A9J6BM55-F1
#
_cell.length_a   1.000
_cell.length_b   1.000
_cell.length_c   1.000
_cell.angle_alpha   90.00
_cell.angle_beta   90.00
_cell.angle_gamma   90.00
#
_symmetry.space_group_name_H-M   'P 1'
#
loop_
_entity.id
_entity.type
_entity.pdbx_description
1 polymer ?
#
loop_
_entity_poly.entity_id
_entity_poly.type
_entity_poly.pdbx_seq_one_letter_code
_entity_poly.pdbx_strand_id
1 'polypeptide(L)' 'MVLLSQLRNAAKRIPMIQFRAGNKNLKHESLESSSSAQTSKGTNQPTIEDWQLPTRYRRRLLDDKEIDAINSGGAF' A
#
# COMPACT_ATOMS: atom_id res chain seq x y z
N MET A 1 5.53 14.92 44.66
CA MET A 1 4.98 15.36 43.35
C MET A 1 6.04 15.24 42.25
N VAL A 2 6.67 14.07 42.08
CA VAL A 2 7.75 13.86 41.08
C VAL A 2 7.22 13.09 39.86
N LEU A 3 6.28 12.17 40.07
CA LEU A 3 5.64 11.43 38.98
C LEU A 3 4.84 12.36 38.04
N LEU A 4 4.12 13.33 38.62
CA LEU A 4 3.33 14.29 37.84
C LEU A 4 4.21 15.21 36.97
N SER A 5 5.40 15.59 37.44
CA SER A 5 6.31 16.42 36.65
C SER A 5 6.95 15.64 35.51
N GLN A 6 7.29 14.36 35.73
CA GLN A 6 7.76 13.43 34.70
C GLN A 6 6.70 13.26 33.59
N LEU A 7 5.44 13.04 33.98
CA LEU A 7 4.33 12.85 33.04
C LEU A 7 4.05 14.10 32.20
N ARG A 8 4.10 15.29 32.82
CA ARG A 8 3.97 16.58 32.13
C ARG A 8 5.11 16.86 31.17
N ASN A 9 6.34 16.44 31.49
CA ASN A 9 7.48 16.58 30.59
C ASN A 9 7.45 15.57 29.44
N ALA A 10 6.99 14.33 29.69
CA ALA A 10 6.79 13.33 28.65
C ALA A 10 5.75 13.78 27.60
N ALA A 11 4.64 14.37 28.04
CA ALA A 11 3.62 14.91 27.14
C ALA A 11 4.13 16.02 26.20
N LYS A 12 5.10 16.83 26.64
CA LYS A 12 5.73 17.86 25.80
C LYS A 12 6.65 17.28 24.71
N ARG A 13 7.16 16.06 24.92
CA ARG A 13 8.13 15.39 24.04
C ARG A 13 7.45 14.52 22.98
N ILE A 14 6.14 14.34 23.04
CA ILE A 14 5.38 13.63 22.02
C ILE A 14 5.03 14.67 20.93
N PRO A 15 5.72 14.69 19.77
CA PRO A 15 5.33 15.58 18.69
C PRO A 15 3.94 15.16 18.21
N MET A 16 2.93 16.00 18.49
CA MET A 16 1.61 15.78 17.91
C MET A 16 1.66 16.18 16.43
N ILE A 17 1.40 15.21 15.56
CA ILE A 17 1.22 15.47 14.14
C ILE A 17 -0.01 16.35 13.99
N GLN A 18 0.21 17.61 13.60
CA GLN A 18 -0.88 18.53 13.26
C GLN A 18 -1.13 18.41 11.76
N PHE A 19 -2.26 17.81 11.39
CA PHE A 19 -2.74 17.86 10.02
C PHE A 19 -3.16 19.30 9.72
N ARG A 20 -2.56 19.89 8.68
CA ARG A 20 -3.11 21.12 8.13
C ARG A 20 -4.53 20.81 7.67
N ALA A 21 -5.51 21.54 8.21
CA ALA A 21 -6.83 21.59 7.59
C ALA A 21 -6.60 22.03 6.14
N GLY A 22 -6.77 21.11 5.19
CA GLY A 22 -6.48 21.35 3.78
C GLY A 22 -7.19 22.62 3.35
N ASN A 23 -6.45 23.58 2.78
CA ASN A 23 -7.08 24.72 2.14
C ASN A 23 -8.10 24.15 1.15
N LYS A 24 -9.37 24.52 1.29
CA LYS A 24 -10.45 24.06 0.39
C LYS A 24 -10.22 24.47 -1.08
N ASN A 25 -9.16 25.22 -1.34
CA ASN A 25 -8.72 25.71 -2.65
C ASN A 25 -7.33 25.15 -3.08
N LEU A 26 -6.73 24.23 -2.34
CA LEU A 26 -5.53 23.51 -2.81
C LEU A 26 -5.96 22.17 -3.39
N LYS A 27 -5.81 22.03 -4.72
CA LYS A 27 -5.93 20.74 -5.40
C LYS A 27 -4.96 19.76 -4.73
N HIS A 28 -5.47 18.59 -4.38
CA HIS A 28 -4.83 17.54 -3.61
C HIS A 28 -3.50 17.10 -4.25
N GLU A 29 -2.37 17.43 -3.63
CA GLU A 29 -1.08 16.81 -3.92
C GLU A 29 -0.58 16.14 -2.66
N SER A 30 -0.93 14.86 -2.53
CA SER A 30 -0.47 13.95 -1.48
C SER A 30 0.90 13.40 -1.88
N LEU A 31 1.93 13.76 -1.12
CA LEU A 31 3.22 13.07 -1.12
C LEU A 31 3.06 11.74 -0.36
N GLU A 32 2.62 10.71 -1.07
CA GLU A 32 2.78 9.32 -0.64
C GLU A 32 4.18 8.84 -1.05
N SER A 33 4.84 8.14 -0.12
CA SER A 33 6.06 7.38 -0.36
C SER A 33 5.85 6.43 -1.53
N SER A 34 6.22 6.88 -2.71
CA SER A 34 6.04 6.17 -3.97
C SER A 34 7.17 5.17 -4.09
N SER A 35 6.92 3.93 -3.65
CA SER A 35 7.34 2.83 -4.51
C SER A 35 6.85 3.19 -5.92
N SER A 36 7.77 3.29 -6.88
CA SER A 36 7.48 3.68 -8.24
C SER A 36 6.73 2.57 -8.98
N ALA A 37 5.60 2.12 -8.44
CA ALA A 37 4.51 1.66 -9.26
C ALA A 37 4.01 2.90 -9.99
N GLN A 38 4.52 3.11 -11.21
CA GLN A 38 3.88 4.01 -12.17
C GLN A 38 2.40 3.62 -12.23
N THR A 39 1.55 4.35 -11.50
CA THR A 39 0.14 4.42 -11.81
C THR A 39 0.07 5.23 -13.10
N SER A 40 0.39 4.54 -14.21
CA SER A 40 -0.07 4.96 -15.52
C SER A 40 -1.54 5.29 -15.32
N LYS A 41 -1.94 6.53 -15.66
CA LYS A 41 -3.35 6.91 -15.76
C LYS A 41 -3.95 5.93 -16.75
N GLY A 42 -4.46 4.82 -16.23
CA GLY A 42 -5.09 3.79 -17.02
C GLY A 42 -6.23 4.49 -17.71
N THR A 43 -6.19 4.54 -19.04
CA THR A 43 -7.43 4.67 -19.80
C THR A 43 -8.42 3.70 -19.17
N ASN A 44 -9.61 4.17 -18.80
CA ASN A 44 -10.71 3.32 -18.29
C ASN A 44 -11.08 2.32 -19.39
N GLN A 45 -10.26 1.29 -19.54
CA GLN A 45 -10.46 0.17 -20.43
C GLN A 45 -11.46 -0.76 -19.75
N PRO A 46 -12.36 -1.39 -20.52
CA PRO A 46 -13.18 -2.45 -19.96
C PRO A 46 -12.29 -3.54 -19.36
N THR A 47 -12.70 -4.08 -18.21
CA THR A 47 -12.07 -5.27 -17.64
C THR A 47 -12.19 -6.42 -18.64
N ILE A 48 -11.08 -7.07 -18.95
CA ILE A 48 -11.00 -8.20 -19.86
C ILE A 48 -11.03 -9.49 -19.04
N GLU A 49 -11.90 -10.42 -19.41
CA GLU A 49 -12.02 -11.73 -18.77
C GLU A 49 -11.02 -12.75 -19.36
N ASP A 50 -10.67 -13.78 -18.60
CA ASP A 50 -9.65 -14.77 -18.98
C ASP A 50 -9.95 -15.50 -20.31
N TRP A 51 -11.23 -15.69 -20.65
CA TRP A 51 -11.64 -16.32 -21.91
C TRP A 51 -11.45 -15.41 -23.13
N GLN A 52 -11.40 -14.09 -22.92
CA GLN A 52 -11.15 -13.09 -23.95
C GLN A 52 -9.65 -12.95 -24.26
N LEU A 53 -8.78 -13.37 -23.32
CA LEU A 53 -7.33 -13.33 -23.51
C LEU A 53 -6.86 -14.37 -24.55
N PRO A 54 -5.95 -13.99 -25.46
CA PRO A 54 -5.23 -14.95 -26.30
C PRO A 54 -4.52 -16.01 -25.47
N THR A 55 -4.40 -17.23 -26.01
CA THR A 55 -3.84 -18.40 -25.32
C THR A 55 -2.50 -18.15 -24.62
N ARG A 56 -1.62 -17.35 -25.23
CA ARG A 56 -0.29 -17.02 -24.68
C ARG A 56 -0.31 -16.17 -23.41
N TYR A 57 -1.40 -15.45 -23.15
CA TYR A 57 -1.57 -14.57 -22.00
C TYR A 57 -2.53 -15.14 -20.95
N ARG A 58 -3.11 -16.32 -21.20
CA ARG A 58 -3.95 -16.97 -20.20
C ARG A 58 -3.11 -17.43 -19.02
N ARG A 59 -3.67 -17.34 -17.83
CA ARG A 59 -3.06 -17.85 -16.60
C ARG A 59 -2.86 -19.36 -16.75
N ARG A 60 -1.67 -19.85 -16.41
CA ARG A 60 -1.38 -21.29 -16.36
C ARG A 60 -1.94 -21.84 -15.04
N LEU A 61 -2.37 -23.10 -15.05
CA LEU A 61 -2.65 -23.84 -13.83
C LEU A 61 -1.36 -24.04 -13.04
N LEU A 62 -1.44 -23.90 -11.71
CA LEU A 62 -0.32 -24.18 -10.83
C LEU A 62 -0.04 -25.69 -10.79
N ASP A 63 1.24 -26.04 -10.80
CA ASP A 63 1.70 -27.42 -10.57
C ASP A 63 1.82 -27.70 -9.07
N ASP A 64 1.75 -28.97 -8.66
CA ASP A 64 1.78 -29.37 -7.25
C ASP A 64 3.05 -28.86 -6.54
N LYS A 65 4.19 -28.88 -7.24
CA LYS A 65 5.45 -28.34 -6.72
C LYS A 65 5.41 -26.84 -6.45
N GLU A 66 4.72 -26.09 -7.31
CA GLU A 66 4.55 -24.64 -7.14
C GLU A 66 3.64 -24.35 -5.95
N ILE A 67 2.58 -25.15 -5.80
CA ILE A 67 1.65 -25.07 -4.67
C ILE A 67 2.40 -25.34 -3.35
N ASP A 68 3.20 -26.41 -3.30
CA ASP A 68 4.00 -26.76 -2.12
C ASP A 68 5.03 -25.68 -1.80
N ALA A 69 5.68 -25.10 -2.82
CA ALA A 69 6.64 -24.01 -2.65
C ALA A 69 6.01 -22.72 -2.09
N ILE A 70 4.78 -22.42 -2.49
CA ILE A 70 4.01 -21.31 -1.93
C ILE A 70 3.62 -21.61 -0.48
N ASN A 71 3.15 -22.84 -0.22
CA ASN A 71 2.72 -23.26 1.12
C ASN A 71 3.87 -23.36 2.12
N SER A 72 5.08 -23.70 1.66
CA SER A 72 6.28 -23.75 2.50
C SER A 72 6.85 -22.36 2.83
N GLY A 73 6.33 -21.29 2.22
CA GLY A 73 6.80 -19.92 2.44
C GLY A 73 8.24 -19.70 1.96
N GLY A 74 8.74 -20.53 1.03
CA GLY A 74 10.11 -20.46 0.55
C GLY A 74 11.15 -21.16 1.43
N ALA A 75 10.72 -21.96 2.41
CA ALA A 75 11.60 -22.87 3.14
C ALA A 75 11.85 -24.12 2.27
N PHE A 76 12.93 -24.08 1.49
CA PHE A 76 13.46 -25.22 0.71
C PHE A 76 14.80 -25.65 1.28
#